data_AF-A0A8H7QDF1-F1
#
_entry.id   AF-A0A8H7QDF1-F1
#
_cell.length_a   1.000
_cell.length_b   1.000
_cell.length_c   1.000
_cell.angle_alpha   90.00
_cell.angle_beta   90.00
_cell.angle_gamma   90.00
#
_symmetry.space_group_name_H-M   'P 1'
#
loop_
_entity.id
_entity.type
_entity.pdbx_description
1 polymer ?
#
loop_
_entity_poly.entity_id
_entity_poly.type
_entity_poly.pdbx_seq_one_letter_code
_entity_poly.pdbx_strand_id
1 'polypeptide(L)'
;RTRQRHNGKKINRTATPLLNANIANTTDNGQATKVLDRVIQKSDFEKMQVIGQFNLGFIIATLNGADLFIIDQHASDEKFNFETLQQTTQIKGQKLIHPRTIELTASEEMVAMDNLDILKSNGFDIRIDEDAPPTQKIKIISQPVSKNTMFNTKDFEELVFLLSDRPGEMVRCSKTRAMFASRACRRSVMIGDSLGKGQMIKVKPKNYVTFRRERTY
;
A
#
# COMPACT_ATOMS: atom_id res chain seq x y z
N ARG A 1 -15.95 -58.68 25.88
CA ARG A 1 -14.95 -58.93 24.81
C ARG A 1 -14.35 -57.59 24.38
N THR A 2 -13.14 -57.33 24.88
CA THR A 2 -12.03 -56.53 24.31
C THR A 2 -12.31 -55.20 23.60
N ARG A 3 -12.01 -54.10 24.31
CA ARG A 3 -11.61 -52.79 23.77
C ARG A 3 -10.27 -52.92 23.06
N GLN A 4 -10.15 -52.47 21.81
CA GLN A 4 -8.86 -52.12 21.20
C GLN A 4 -8.79 -50.63 20.93
N ARG A 5 -7.80 -50.00 21.57
CA ARG A 5 -7.33 -48.63 21.31
C ARG A 5 -6.58 -48.61 19.98
N HIS A 6 -6.85 -47.63 19.12
CA HIS A 6 -5.96 -47.29 18.01
C HIS A 6 -5.67 -45.78 17.98
N ASN A 7 -4.38 -45.50 17.96
CA ASN A 7 -3.74 -44.20 18.08
C ASN A 7 -4.15 -43.21 16.98
N GLY A 8 -4.32 -41.95 17.38
CA GLY A 8 -4.40 -40.82 16.46
C GLY A 8 -3.09 -40.64 15.70
N LYS A 9 -3.19 -40.60 14.36
CA LYS A 9 -2.11 -40.22 13.45
C LYS A 9 -2.36 -38.77 13.03
N LYS A 10 -1.52 -37.84 13.47
CA LYS A 10 -1.52 -36.45 13.01
C LYS A 10 -1.33 -36.43 11.48
N ILE A 11 -2.31 -35.90 10.75
CA ILE A 11 -2.21 -35.65 9.31
C ILE A 11 -1.47 -34.32 9.14
N ASN A 12 -0.15 -34.37 8.94
CA ASN A 12 0.60 -33.22 8.46
C ASN A 12 0.13 -32.90 7.04
N ARG A 13 -0.57 -31.77 6.87
CA ARG A 13 -0.87 -31.20 5.56
C ARG A 13 0.41 -30.61 4.96
N THR A 14 1.25 -31.47 4.39
CA THR A 14 2.30 -31.04 3.47
C THR A 14 1.64 -30.57 2.18
N ALA A 15 1.70 -29.27 1.91
CA ALA A 15 1.24 -28.65 0.67
C ALA A 15 1.89 -29.38 -0.52
N THR A 16 1.06 -29.99 -1.36
CA THR A 16 1.49 -30.60 -2.62
C THR A 16 1.75 -29.47 -3.62
N PRO A 17 2.98 -29.31 -4.14
CA PRO A 17 3.21 -28.33 -5.20
C PRO A 17 2.48 -28.78 -6.47
N LEU A 18 1.97 -27.80 -7.22
CA LEU A 18 1.29 -27.98 -8.50
C LEU A 18 2.19 -28.76 -9.47
N LEU A 19 1.92 -30.06 -9.61
CA LEU A 19 2.76 -31.01 -10.35
C LEU A 19 2.63 -30.92 -11.88
N ASN A 20 1.80 -30.00 -12.39
CA ASN A 20 1.45 -29.93 -13.82
C ASN A 20 1.84 -28.62 -14.52
N ALA A 21 2.77 -27.84 -13.96
CA ALA A 21 3.55 -26.94 -14.81
C ALA A 21 4.57 -27.82 -15.53
N ASN A 22 4.40 -28.04 -16.83
CA ASN A 22 5.32 -28.83 -17.66
C ASN A 22 6.72 -28.22 -17.62
N ILE A 23 7.53 -28.68 -16.68
CA ILE A 23 8.97 -28.44 -16.64
C ILE A 23 9.63 -29.54 -17.46
N ALA A 24 9.58 -29.40 -18.78
CA ALA A 24 10.29 -30.31 -19.69
C ALA A 24 11.79 -29.94 -19.88
N ASN A 25 12.33 -28.98 -19.10
CA ASN A 25 13.73 -28.55 -19.19
C ASN A 25 14.30 -28.09 -17.82
N THR A 26 14.28 -28.94 -16.79
CA THR A 26 15.09 -28.69 -15.57
C THR A 26 16.10 -29.79 -15.35
N THR A 27 17.27 -29.60 -15.96
CA THR A 27 18.50 -30.23 -15.49
C THR A 27 19.15 -29.41 -14.36
N ASP A 28 18.61 -28.26 -13.96
CA ASP A 28 19.24 -27.39 -12.97
C ASP A 28 18.22 -26.70 -12.04
N ASN A 29 17.76 -27.42 -11.02
CA ASN A 29 16.93 -26.87 -9.93
C ASN A 29 17.60 -25.69 -9.20
N GLY A 30 18.95 -25.60 -9.25
CA GLY A 30 19.71 -24.48 -8.67
C GLY A 30 19.53 -23.18 -9.45
N GLN A 31 19.44 -23.25 -10.78
CA GLN A 31 19.12 -22.07 -11.62
C GLN A 31 17.66 -21.64 -11.47
N ALA A 32 16.71 -22.58 -11.41
CA ALA A 32 15.30 -22.25 -11.18
C ALA A 32 15.09 -21.52 -9.84
N THR A 33 15.83 -21.92 -8.80
CA THR A 33 15.78 -21.27 -7.48
C THR A 33 16.41 -19.86 -7.51
N LYS A 34 17.54 -19.69 -8.22
CA LYS A 34 18.16 -18.37 -8.41
C LYS A 34 17.28 -17.39 -9.20
N VAL A 35 16.48 -17.88 -10.15
CA VAL A 35 15.50 -17.07 -10.90
C VAL A 35 14.35 -16.63 -9.98
N LEU A 36 13.87 -17.52 -9.11
CA LEU A 36 12.80 -17.22 -8.14
C LEU A 36 13.23 -16.28 -7.01
N ASP A 37 14.52 -16.27 -6.68
CA ASP A 37 15.13 -15.42 -5.65
C ASP A 37 15.69 -14.09 -6.19
N ARG A 38 15.58 -13.85 -7.51
CA ARG A 38 16.10 -12.63 -8.12
C ARG A 38 15.25 -11.43 -7.69
N VAL A 39 15.86 -10.53 -6.93
CA VAL A 39 15.23 -9.28 -6.50
C VAL A 39 15.22 -8.30 -7.68
N ILE A 40 14.04 -8.01 -8.22
CA ILE A 40 13.85 -6.98 -9.25
C ILE A 40 14.11 -5.61 -8.62
N GLN A 41 15.06 -4.87 -9.16
CA GLN A 41 15.39 -3.52 -8.71
C GLN A 41 14.48 -2.49 -9.39
N LYS A 42 14.34 -1.31 -8.78
CA LYS A 42 13.52 -0.23 -9.35
C LYS A 42 13.96 0.16 -10.77
N SER A 43 15.27 0.19 -11.01
CA SER A 43 15.87 0.52 -12.32
C SER A 43 15.61 -0.54 -13.39
N ASP A 44 15.25 -1.77 -13.01
CA ASP A 44 14.92 -2.82 -13.98
C ASP A 44 13.58 -2.52 -14.68
N PHE A 45 12.62 -1.91 -13.99
CA PHE A 45 11.34 -1.53 -14.57
C PHE A 45 11.46 -0.52 -15.72
N GLU A 46 12.45 0.38 -15.62
CA GLU A 46 12.74 1.33 -16.70
C GLU A 46 13.23 0.62 -17.96
N LYS A 47 14.05 -0.42 -17.78
CA LYS A 47 14.62 -1.25 -18.85
C LYS A 47 13.64 -2.28 -19.43
N MET A 48 12.52 -2.54 -18.77
CA MET A 48 11.51 -3.48 -19.28
C MET A 48 10.92 -3.01 -20.62
N GLN A 49 10.95 -3.89 -21.60
CA GLN A 49 10.40 -3.67 -22.93
C GLN A 49 9.03 -4.34 -23.04
N VAL A 50 7.99 -3.54 -23.27
CA VAL A 50 6.63 -4.06 -23.46
C VAL A 50 6.55 -4.73 -24.84
N ILE A 51 6.17 -6.02 -24.84
CA ILE A 51 5.88 -6.79 -26.04
C ILE A 51 4.45 -6.50 -26.50
N GLY A 52 3.47 -6.67 -25.61
CA GLY A 52 2.06 -6.57 -25.96
C GLY A 52 1.13 -6.89 -24.79
N GLN A 53 -0.16 -7.00 -25.11
CA GLN A 53 -1.20 -7.34 -24.15
C GLN A 53 -1.65 -8.80 -24.34
N PHE A 54 -1.89 -9.50 -23.24
CA PHE A 54 -2.44 -10.85 -23.22
C PHE A 54 -3.80 -10.86 -22.54
N ASN A 55 -4.78 -11.51 -23.17
CA ASN A 55 -6.13 -11.74 -22.65
C ASN A 55 -6.84 -10.48 -22.09
N LEU A 56 -6.53 -9.30 -22.65
CA LEU A 56 -7.08 -7.99 -22.23
C LEU A 56 -6.94 -7.68 -20.72
N GLY A 57 -6.03 -8.34 -20.01
CA GLY A 57 -5.85 -8.18 -18.57
C GLY A 57 -4.39 -8.11 -18.14
N PHE A 58 -3.47 -8.56 -19.00
CA PHE A 58 -2.07 -8.64 -18.67
C PHE A 58 -1.20 -7.93 -19.70
N ILE A 59 -0.17 -7.26 -19.22
CA ILE A 59 0.91 -6.71 -20.04
C ILE A 59 2.06 -7.72 -20.02
N ILE A 60 2.55 -8.07 -21.21
CA ILE A 60 3.71 -8.93 -21.37
C ILE A 60 4.93 -8.05 -21.66
N ALA A 61 5.98 -8.20 -20.85
CA ALA A 61 7.21 -7.43 -20.98
C ALA A 61 8.45 -8.32 -20.84
N THR A 62 9.55 -7.94 -21.48
CA THR A 62 10.85 -8.60 -21.30
C THR A 62 11.84 -7.70 -20.60
N LEU A 63 12.76 -8.31 -19.86
CA LEU A 63 13.94 -7.65 -19.32
C LEU A 63 15.18 -8.31 -19.92
N ASN A 64 16.06 -7.50 -20.54
CA ASN A 64 17.30 -7.94 -21.17
C ASN A 64 17.14 -9.08 -22.21
N GLY A 65 15.94 -9.27 -22.77
CA GLY A 65 15.65 -10.31 -23.76
C GLY A 65 15.65 -11.75 -23.24
N ALA A 66 15.92 -11.98 -21.96
CA ALA A 66 16.00 -13.31 -21.35
C ALA A 66 14.83 -13.59 -20.40
N ASP A 67 14.39 -12.57 -19.65
CA ASP A 67 13.35 -12.71 -18.64
C ASP A 67 12.01 -12.23 -19.21
N LEU A 68 10.94 -13.02 -19.05
CA LEU A 68 9.57 -12.68 -19.45
C LEU A 68 8.71 -12.41 -18.21
N PHE A 69 8.02 -11.27 -18.20
CA PHE A 69 7.14 -10.83 -17.12
C PHE A 69 5.69 -10.75 -17.60
N ILE A 70 4.79 -11.23 -16.74
CA ILE A 70 3.36 -10.99 -16.83
C ILE A 70 2.95 -9.99 -15.76
N ILE A 71 2.34 -8.90 -16.17
CA ILE A 71 2.00 -7.76 -15.32
C ILE A 71 0.48 -7.60 -15.35
N ASP A 72 -0.17 -7.69 -14.19
CA ASP A 72 -1.59 -7.37 -14.07
C ASP A 72 -1.80 -5.88 -14.32
N GLN A 73 -2.58 -5.54 -15.36
CA GLN A 73 -2.77 -4.15 -15.78
C GLN A 73 -3.56 -3.34 -14.74
N HIS A 74 -4.55 -3.96 -14.08
CA HIS A 74 -5.41 -3.30 -13.12
C HIS A 74 -4.62 -3.05 -11.83
N ALA A 75 -4.02 -4.10 -11.27
CA ALA A 75 -3.28 -3.99 -10.02
C ALA A 75 -2.08 -3.04 -10.12
N SER A 76 -1.40 -3.01 -11.28
CA SER A 76 -0.26 -2.11 -11.50
C SER A 76 -0.69 -0.64 -11.57
N ASP A 77 -1.75 -0.33 -12.34
CA ASP A 77 -2.26 1.04 -12.45
C ASP A 77 -2.90 1.50 -11.12
N GLU A 78 -3.63 0.62 -10.43
CA GLU A 78 -4.22 0.90 -9.12
C GLU A 78 -3.15 1.20 -8.08
N LYS A 79 -2.09 0.40 -8.01
CA LYS A 79 -0.97 0.65 -7.09
C LYS A 79 -0.31 2.00 -7.36
N PHE A 80 -0.04 2.32 -8.62
CA PHE A 80 0.54 3.61 -9.00
C PHE A 80 -0.38 4.78 -8.61
N ASN A 81 -1.67 4.68 -8.91
CA ASN A 81 -2.65 5.70 -8.58
C ASN A 81 -2.81 5.87 -7.07
N PHE A 82 -2.82 4.77 -6.30
CA PHE A 82 -2.91 4.79 -4.85
C PHE A 82 -1.70 5.49 -4.20
N GLU A 83 -0.47 5.11 -4.57
CA GLU A 83 0.74 5.75 -4.04
C GLU A 83 0.80 7.24 -4.44
N THR A 84 0.41 7.57 -5.67
CA THR A 84 0.33 8.96 -6.12
C THR A 84 -0.67 9.76 -5.28
N LEU A 85 -1.86 9.20 -5.00
CA LEU A 85 -2.86 9.85 -4.16
C LEU A 85 -2.34 10.06 -2.72
N GLN A 86 -1.66 9.07 -2.15
CA GLN A 86 -1.07 9.15 -0.80
C GLN A 86 -0.08 10.32 -0.69
N GLN A 87 0.79 10.50 -1.70
CA GLN A 87 1.86 11.50 -1.68
C GLN A 87 1.38 12.91 -2.07
N THR A 88 0.50 13.03 -3.06
CA THR A 88 0.20 14.34 -3.68
C THR A 88 -1.10 14.98 -3.20
N THR A 89 -2.03 14.21 -2.61
CA THR A 89 -3.35 14.74 -2.27
C THR A 89 -3.29 15.54 -0.97
N GLN A 90 -3.70 16.80 -1.01
CA GLN A 90 -4.01 17.55 0.22
C GLN A 90 -5.51 17.45 0.52
N ILE A 91 -5.84 16.97 1.71
CA ILE A 91 -7.24 16.83 2.15
C ILE A 91 -7.69 18.16 2.73
N LYS A 92 -8.83 18.66 2.24
CA LYS A 92 -9.42 19.89 2.76
C LYS A 92 -10.03 19.62 4.14
N GLY A 93 -9.56 20.35 5.14
CA GLY A 93 -10.19 20.41 6.46
C GLY A 93 -11.38 21.38 6.48
N GLN A 94 -12.39 21.06 7.28
CA GLN A 94 -13.44 22.00 7.68
C GLN A 94 -13.08 22.60 9.04
N LYS A 95 -13.15 23.93 9.18
CA LYS A 95 -12.92 24.60 10.47
C LYS A 95 -14.02 24.22 11.46
N LEU A 96 -13.62 23.92 12.68
CA LEU A 96 -14.54 23.67 13.79
C LEU A 96 -15.11 24.99 14.31
N ILE A 97 -16.36 24.96 14.77
CA ILE A 97 -16.99 26.13 15.42
C ILE A 97 -16.24 26.49 16.70
N HIS A 98 -15.83 25.47 17.47
CA HIS A 98 -15.01 25.61 18.66
C HIS A 98 -13.77 24.72 18.53
N PRO A 99 -12.55 25.24 18.83
CA PRO A 99 -11.37 24.41 18.92
C PRO A 99 -11.59 23.26 19.90
N ARG A 100 -11.16 22.05 19.52
CA ARG A 100 -11.34 20.84 20.32
C ARG A 100 -10.02 20.44 20.98
N THR A 101 -10.03 20.26 22.29
CA THR A 101 -8.91 19.67 23.03
C THR A 101 -8.82 18.18 22.76
N ILE A 102 -7.61 17.65 22.80
CA ILE A 102 -7.31 16.24 22.61
C ILE A 102 -6.38 15.78 23.71
N GLU A 103 -6.60 14.56 24.21
CA GLU A 103 -5.76 13.96 25.24
C GLU A 103 -4.61 13.24 24.54
N LEU A 104 -3.40 13.80 24.66
CA LEU A 104 -2.17 13.21 24.14
C LEU A 104 -1.17 13.07 25.27
N THR A 105 -0.32 12.06 25.21
CA THR A 105 0.90 12.03 26.02
C THR A 105 1.87 13.13 25.60
N ALA A 106 2.80 13.52 26.46
CA ALA A 106 3.80 14.54 26.13
C ALA A 106 4.65 14.15 24.89
N SER A 107 4.88 12.86 24.69
CA SER A 107 5.58 12.33 23.51
C SER A 107 4.76 12.51 22.23
N GLU A 108 3.48 12.16 22.26
CA GLU A 108 2.57 12.32 21.12
C GLU A 108 2.32 13.79 20.77
N GLU A 109 2.21 14.65 21.79
CA GLU A 109 2.12 16.10 21.61
C GLU A 109 3.34 16.65 20.85
N MET A 110 4.55 16.23 21.23
CA MET A 110 5.78 16.61 20.54
C MET A 110 5.80 16.10 19.08
N VAL A 111 5.43 14.84 18.85
CA VAL A 111 5.34 14.26 17.49
C VAL A 111 4.36 15.05 16.61
N ALA A 112 3.21 15.46 17.17
CA ALA A 112 2.24 16.26 16.43
C ALA A 112 2.78 17.67 16.10
N MET A 113 3.48 18.31 17.04
CA MET A 113 4.11 19.62 16.84
C MET A 113 5.24 19.58 15.81
N ASP A 114 5.99 18.47 15.72
CA ASP A 114 7.09 18.32 14.76
C ASP A 114 6.60 18.01 13.33
N ASN A 115 5.34 17.60 13.16
CA ASN A 115 4.81 17.09 11.89
C ASN A 115 3.55 17.85 11.41
N LEU A 116 3.50 19.16 11.64
CA LEU A 116 2.35 20.02 11.28
C LEU A 116 1.95 19.94 9.81
N ASP A 117 2.92 19.90 8.91
CA ASP A 117 2.66 19.85 7.46
C ASP A 117 1.94 18.56 7.06
N ILE A 118 2.28 17.44 7.70
CA ILE A 118 1.66 16.14 7.43
C ILE A 118 0.23 16.12 7.99
N LEU A 119 0.02 16.62 9.20
CA LEU A 119 -1.32 16.77 9.79
C LEU A 119 -2.21 17.65 8.90
N LYS A 120 -1.68 18.78 8.46
CA LYS A 120 -2.38 19.72 7.56
C LYS A 120 -2.69 19.09 6.20
N SER A 121 -1.77 18.31 5.64
CA SER A 121 -2.02 17.57 4.40
C SER A 121 -3.13 16.51 4.54
N ASN A 122 -3.38 16.04 5.77
CA ASN A 122 -4.47 15.15 6.12
C ASN A 122 -5.77 15.90 6.49
N GLY A 123 -5.79 17.23 6.39
CA GLY A 123 -6.95 18.05 6.69
C GLY A 123 -7.15 18.34 8.17
N PHE A 124 -6.17 18.00 9.01
CA PHE A 124 -6.15 18.38 10.42
C PHE A 124 -5.30 19.63 10.60
N ASP A 125 -5.91 20.69 11.11
CA ASP A 125 -5.20 21.92 11.48
C ASP A 125 -5.24 22.07 12.98
N ILE A 126 -4.11 22.43 13.59
CA ILE A 126 -3.95 22.53 15.04
C ILE A 126 -3.44 23.90 15.44
N ARG A 127 -3.91 24.37 16.59
CA ARG A 127 -3.37 25.54 17.29
C ARG A 127 -2.48 25.04 18.43
N ILE A 128 -1.30 25.63 18.53
CA ILE A 128 -0.34 25.38 19.60
C ILE A 128 -0.40 26.55 20.58
N ASP A 129 -0.47 26.23 21.87
CA ASP A 129 -0.40 27.15 23.00
C ASP A 129 0.88 26.82 23.79
N GLU A 130 1.95 27.58 23.56
CA GLU A 130 3.28 27.25 24.11
C GLU A 130 3.36 27.41 25.63
N ASP A 131 2.53 28.31 26.18
CA ASP A 131 2.43 28.63 27.60
C ASP A 131 1.61 27.60 28.40
N ALA A 132 0.85 26.75 27.70
CA ALA A 132 0.09 25.68 28.35
C ALA A 132 1.02 24.60 28.93
N PRO A 133 0.61 23.90 30.00
CA PRO A 133 1.38 22.78 30.52
C PRO A 133 1.48 21.66 29.46
N PRO A 134 2.50 20.78 29.57
CA PRO A 134 2.59 19.59 28.71
C PRO A 134 1.26 18.83 28.70
N THR A 135 0.93 18.22 27.55
CA THR A 135 -0.35 17.53 27.25
C THR A 135 -1.56 18.42 27.02
N GLN A 136 -1.42 19.75 27.14
CA GLN A 136 -2.52 20.71 26.94
C GLN A 136 -2.21 21.77 25.88
N LYS A 137 -1.09 21.66 25.16
CA LYS A 137 -0.64 22.68 24.19
C LYS A 137 -1.42 22.62 22.89
N ILE A 138 -2.00 21.47 22.53
CA ILE A 138 -2.63 21.27 21.23
C ILE A 138 -4.16 21.39 21.30
N LYS A 139 -4.72 22.19 20.37
CA LYS A 139 -6.16 22.24 20.09
C LYS A 139 -6.41 22.05 18.61
N ILE A 140 -7.26 21.10 18.24
CA ILE A 140 -7.68 20.89 16.85
C ILE A 140 -8.64 22.02 16.45
N ILE A 141 -8.33 22.73 15.37
CA ILE A 141 -9.16 23.81 14.82
C ILE A 141 -9.81 23.44 13.50
N SER A 142 -9.30 22.42 12.80
CA SER A 142 -9.91 21.88 11.58
C SER A 142 -9.77 20.38 11.52
N GLN A 143 -10.75 19.70 10.94
CA GLN A 143 -10.74 18.26 10.69
C GLN A 143 -11.17 17.94 9.26
N PRO A 144 -10.68 16.83 8.66
CA PRO A 144 -11.05 16.44 7.31
C PRO A 144 -12.53 16.05 7.22
N VAL A 145 -13.13 16.29 6.05
CA VAL A 145 -14.54 15.99 5.82
C VAL A 145 -14.71 15.29 4.48
N SER A 146 -15.54 14.25 4.47
CA SER A 146 -15.92 13.53 3.27
C SER A 146 -17.42 13.24 3.34
N LYS A 147 -18.10 13.27 2.18
CA LYS A 147 -19.56 13.08 2.09
C LYS A 147 -20.05 11.79 2.76
N ASN A 148 -19.24 10.73 2.70
CA ASN A 148 -19.60 9.39 3.17
C ASN A 148 -18.72 8.92 4.34
N THR A 149 -17.90 9.78 4.92
CA THR A 149 -16.96 9.38 5.98
C THR A 149 -16.82 10.48 7.00
N MET A 150 -17.18 10.16 8.25
CA MET A 150 -17.00 11.05 9.39
C MET A 150 -15.62 10.83 10.01
N PHE A 151 -14.84 11.89 10.06
CA PHE A 151 -13.59 11.92 10.80
C PHE A 151 -13.82 12.42 12.23
N ASN A 152 -13.01 11.95 13.16
CA ASN A 152 -13.07 12.27 14.58
C ASN A 152 -11.65 12.35 15.18
N THR A 153 -11.56 12.55 16.50
CA THR A 153 -10.28 12.66 17.21
C THR A 153 -9.45 11.38 17.16
N LYS A 154 -10.08 10.20 17.09
CA LYS A 154 -9.34 8.93 16.98
C LYS A 154 -8.56 8.83 15.67
N ASP A 155 -9.05 9.44 14.60
CA ASP A 155 -8.33 9.48 13.33
C ASP A 155 -7.09 10.39 13.41
N PHE A 156 -7.13 11.41 14.27
CA PHE A 156 -5.96 12.24 14.59
C PHE A 156 -4.96 11.46 15.45
N GLU A 157 -5.43 10.78 16.50
CA GLU A 157 -4.60 9.91 17.35
C GLU A 157 -3.90 8.83 16.51
N GLU A 158 -4.62 8.20 15.56
CA GLU A 158 -4.04 7.24 14.62
C GLU A 158 -2.91 7.87 13.79
N LEU A 159 -3.09 9.09 13.29
CA LEU A 159 -2.04 9.79 12.54
C LEU A 159 -0.80 10.05 13.39
N VAL A 160 -0.97 10.53 14.63
CA VAL A 160 0.14 10.78 15.54
C VAL A 160 0.87 9.48 15.89
N PHE A 161 0.14 8.39 16.10
CA PHE A 161 0.70 7.07 16.30
C PHE A 161 1.51 6.60 15.07
N LEU A 162 1.02 6.80 13.85
CA LEU A 162 1.75 6.44 12.64
C LEU A 162 3.01 7.29 12.42
N LEU A 163 2.97 8.56 12.81
CA LEU A 163 4.09 9.49 12.73
C LEU A 163 5.20 9.14 13.73
N SER A 164 4.87 8.58 14.89
CA SER A 164 5.88 8.16 15.87
C SER A 164 6.71 6.96 15.39
N ASP A 165 6.11 6.05 14.61
CA ASP A 165 6.80 4.92 13.97
C ASP A 165 7.60 5.34 12.73
N ARG A 166 7.16 6.40 12.03
CA ARG A 166 7.76 6.86 10.75
C ARG A 166 7.89 8.39 10.68
N PRO A 167 8.84 8.97 11.42
CA PRO A 167 9.03 10.41 11.46
C PRO A 167 9.38 10.97 10.07
N GLY A 168 8.71 12.05 9.65
CA GLY A 168 8.98 12.72 8.37
C GLY A 168 8.44 12.01 7.12
N GLU A 169 7.84 10.82 7.25
CA GLU A 169 7.17 10.15 6.12
C GLU A 169 5.70 10.55 6.01
N MET A 170 5.22 10.69 4.77
CA MET A 170 3.80 10.96 4.52
C MET A 170 2.92 9.78 4.95
N VAL A 171 2.23 9.93 6.08
CA VAL A 171 1.28 8.93 6.60
C VAL A 171 -0.17 9.39 6.42
N ARG A 172 -1.06 8.40 6.29
CA ARG A 172 -2.51 8.58 6.14
C ARG A 172 -3.22 7.62 7.09
N CYS A 173 -4.22 8.09 7.83
CA CYS A 173 -5.05 7.23 8.66
C CYS A 173 -5.84 6.22 7.82
N SER A 174 -6.30 5.16 8.46
CA SER A 174 -7.08 4.06 7.89
C SER A 174 -8.23 4.52 6.99
N LYS A 175 -9.04 5.49 7.44
CA LYS A 175 -10.16 6.05 6.67
C LYS A 175 -9.71 6.75 5.39
N THR A 176 -8.66 7.57 5.49
CA THR A 176 -8.08 8.25 4.33
C THR A 176 -7.49 7.25 3.33
N ARG A 177 -6.78 6.23 3.82
CA ARG A 177 -6.25 5.15 2.99
C ARG A 177 -7.38 4.41 2.27
N ALA A 178 -8.45 4.04 2.97
CA ALA A 178 -9.61 3.39 2.36
C ALA A 178 -10.26 4.26 1.28
N MET A 179 -10.39 5.56 1.53
CA MET A 179 -10.89 6.52 0.55
C MET A 179 -9.98 6.59 -0.69
N PHE A 180 -8.65 6.63 -0.52
CA PHE A 180 -7.71 6.66 -1.64
C PHE A 180 -7.69 5.33 -2.41
N ALA A 181 -7.81 4.18 -1.73
CA ALA A 181 -7.94 2.88 -2.39
C ALA A 181 -9.19 2.85 -3.29
N SER A 182 -10.34 3.28 -2.77
CA SER A 182 -11.57 3.35 -3.57
C SER A 182 -11.44 4.28 -4.80
N ARG A 183 -10.76 5.43 -4.63
CA ARG A 183 -10.49 6.36 -5.75
C ARG A 183 -9.52 5.78 -6.77
N ALA A 184 -8.48 5.08 -6.33
CA ALA A 184 -7.50 4.43 -7.19
C ALA A 184 -8.17 3.33 -8.02
N CYS A 185 -8.93 2.42 -7.38
CA CYS A 185 -9.65 1.34 -8.05
C CYS A 185 -10.58 1.88 -9.16
N ARG A 186 -11.38 2.90 -8.88
CA ARG A 186 -12.33 3.49 -9.86
C ARG A 186 -11.68 4.28 -10.99
N ARG A 187 -10.44 4.74 -10.81
CA ARG A 187 -9.69 5.51 -11.81
C ARG A 187 -8.84 4.63 -12.71
N SER A 188 -8.50 3.43 -12.25
CA SER A 188 -7.52 2.57 -12.91
C SER A 188 -8.10 1.84 -14.11
N VAL A 189 -7.23 1.41 -15.01
CA VAL A 189 -7.59 0.57 -16.16
C VAL A 189 -8.37 -0.67 -15.69
N MET A 190 -9.46 -1.01 -16.39
CA MET A 190 -10.27 -2.17 -16.07
C MET A 190 -9.73 -3.44 -16.73
N ILE A 191 -10.01 -4.59 -16.14
CA ILE A 191 -9.80 -5.88 -16.81
C ILE A 191 -10.76 -5.95 -18.00
N GLY A 192 -10.24 -6.29 -19.18
CA GLY A 192 -10.99 -6.30 -20.44
C GLY A 192 -10.72 -5.09 -21.33
N ASP A 193 -10.07 -4.04 -20.82
CA ASP A 193 -9.71 -2.88 -21.63
C ASP A 193 -8.57 -3.23 -22.59
N SER A 194 -8.74 -2.93 -23.87
CA SER A 194 -7.65 -3.03 -24.87
C SER A 194 -6.71 -1.85 -24.74
N LEU A 195 -5.42 -2.11 -24.57
CA LEU A 195 -4.39 -1.09 -24.35
C LEU A 195 -3.45 -0.95 -25.54
N GLY A 196 -3.30 0.28 -26.03
CA GLY A 196 -2.24 0.61 -26.97
C GLY A 196 -0.84 0.56 -26.32
N LYS A 197 0.21 0.41 -27.13
CA LYS A 197 1.60 0.28 -26.63
C LYS A 197 2.02 1.42 -25.69
N GLY A 198 1.63 2.66 -26.01
CA GLY A 198 1.89 3.82 -25.14
C GLY A 198 1.19 3.74 -23.78
N GLN A 199 -0.05 3.23 -23.73
CA GLN A 199 -0.79 3.03 -22.48
C GLN A 199 -0.15 1.92 -21.64
N MET A 200 0.23 0.80 -22.25
CA MET A 200 0.94 -0.28 -21.55
C MET A 200 2.27 0.19 -20.95
N ILE A 201 3.03 1.03 -21.65
CA ILE A 201 4.27 1.64 -21.11
C ILE A 201 3.97 2.61 -19.95
N LYS A 202 2.77 3.20 -19.91
CA LYS A 202 2.37 4.06 -18.79
C LYS A 202 1.97 3.24 -17.57
N VAL A 203 1.23 2.15 -17.77
CA VAL A 203 0.67 1.26 -16.74
C VAL A 203 1.71 0.30 -16.16
N LYS A 204 2.74 -0.10 -16.93
CA LYS A 204 3.81 -0.95 -16.39
C LYS A 204 4.36 -0.32 -15.10
N PRO A 205 4.73 -1.12 -14.10
CA PRO A 205 5.36 -0.61 -12.90
C PRO A 205 6.53 0.30 -13.29
N LYS A 206 6.62 1.44 -12.62
CA LYS A 206 7.73 2.41 -12.68
C LYS A 206 8.09 2.68 -11.25
N ASN A 207 9.37 2.87 -10.89
CA ASN A 207 10.00 3.51 -9.70
C ASN A 207 9.29 3.56 -8.31
N TYR A 208 8.08 3.04 -8.19
CA TYR A 208 7.15 3.02 -7.08
C TYR A 208 7.15 1.57 -6.61
N VAL A 209 7.77 1.41 -5.45
CA VAL A 209 7.60 0.29 -4.52
C VAL A 209 8.31 -1.02 -4.88
N THR A 210 9.15 -1.41 -3.93
CA THR A 210 9.63 -2.76 -3.65
C THR A 210 8.49 -3.76 -3.83
N PHE A 211 8.60 -4.73 -4.74
CA PHE A 211 7.73 -5.90 -4.74
C PHE A 211 7.99 -6.69 -3.45
N ARG A 212 7.41 -6.24 -2.33
CA ARG A 212 7.33 -7.07 -1.14
C ARG A 212 6.29 -8.12 -1.49
N ARG A 213 6.71 -9.39 -1.54
CA ARG A 213 5.79 -10.53 -1.61
C ARG A 213 4.71 -10.31 -0.56
N GLU A 214 3.53 -9.90 -0.97
CA GLU A 214 2.35 -10.05 -0.13
C GLU A 214 2.09 -11.55 -0.07
N ARG A 215 2.59 -12.19 0.99
CA ARG A 215 1.96 -13.42 1.47
C ARG A 215 0.64 -12.96 2.04
N THR A 216 -0.42 -13.10 1.25
CA THR A 216 -1.77 -13.16 1.77
C THR A 216 -1.82 -14.27 2.83
N TYR A 217 -2.35 -13.92 4.01
CA TYR A 217 -2.48 -14.79 5.18
C TYR A 217 -3.34 -16.02 4.90
#